data_AF-A0AA39J033-F1
#
_entry.id   AF-A0AA39J033-F1
#
_cell.length_a   1.000
_cell.length_b   1.000
_cell.length_c   1.000
_cell.angle_alpha   90.00
_cell.angle_beta   90.00
_cell.angle_gamma   90.00
#
_symmetry.space_group_name_H-M   'P 1'
#
loop_
_entity.id
_entity.type
_entity.pdbx_description
1 polymer ?
#
loop_
_entity_poly.entity_id
_entity_poly.type
_entity_poly.pdbx_seq_one_letter_code
_entity_poly.pdbx_strand_id
1 'polypeptide(L)'
;MPATPPSTTDNWWCDMSTEYAFVGFSYEVTACTILTSSKPSSQDIRQRFNGRYVRLYGACDRAGFYDDVINAAWNAGVGIHALVWFGFDGGNIWQTRRDALFATLQSNPKAKFVTRVVQFGSEPLYDNVLSPEDLTVQIVAAKATLSNLGIPVTISELAYGYQVRGGATDVLGAVDLIDAHMLPFFSQQASTASASWPIVLNDMNWFIANGQGKKIYLSQNGWPSVTYQGVQPNSPNAVADVQNESDYYKLLDSQCGYFKTVPGGGVGWFAHIYSDAQEPGYGIYNDAGSLKFPFSPITSC
;
A
#
# COMPACT_ATOMS: atom_id res chain seq x y z
N MET A 1 10.65 2.26 18.87
CA MET A 1 10.16 3.63 19.21
C MET A 1 10.50 3.93 20.66
N PRO A 2 10.63 5.21 21.09
CA PRO A 2 10.84 5.57 22.49
C PRO A 2 9.69 5.07 23.37
N ALA A 3 9.91 4.97 24.68
CA ALA A 3 8.88 4.53 25.62
C ALA A 3 7.73 5.55 25.73
N THR A 4 8.05 6.84 25.59
CA THR A 4 7.10 7.95 25.64
C THR A 4 7.10 8.66 24.28
N PRO A 5 5.91 8.96 23.70
CA PRO A 5 5.84 9.75 22.48
C PRO A 5 6.49 11.13 22.66
N PRO A 6 7.30 11.60 21.69
CA PRO A 6 7.79 12.97 21.69
C PRO A 6 6.63 13.99 21.66
N SER A 7 6.93 15.25 21.97
CA SER A 7 5.94 16.33 21.86
C SER A 7 5.71 16.76 20.39
N THR A 8 6.75 16.72 19.56
CA THR A 8 6.75 17.16 18.15
C THR A 8 7.15 16.05 17.20
N THR A 9 6.69 16.13 15.93
CA THR A 9 7.09 15.29 14.80
C THR A 9 8.27 15.86 14.01
N ASP A 10 8.86 16.98 14.46
CA ASP A 10 10.03 17.58 13.81
C ASP A 10 11.18 16.56 13.70
N ASN A 11 11.67 16.36 12.48
CA ASN A 11 12.71 15.36 12.15
C ASN A 11 12.37 13.92 12.59
N TRP A 12 11.10 13.61 12.84
CA TRP A 12 10.67 12.27 13.21
C TRP A 12 10.74 11.31 12.02
N TRP A 13 10.17 11.74 10.90
CA TRP A 13 10.19 10.99 9.66
C TRP A 13 11.45 11.29 8.87
N CYS A 14 12.05 10.23 8.29
CA CYS A 14 13.06 10.42 7.26
C CYS A 14 12.46 11.12 6.03
N ASP A 15 13.33 11.77 5.27
CA ASP A 15 12.96 12.35 3.99
C ASP A 15 12.44 11.26 3.03
N MET A 16 11.32 11.52 2.34
CA MET A 16 10.71 10.58 1.39
C MET A 16 11.64 10.19 0.24
N SER A 17 12.67 11.00 -0.05
CA SER A 17 13.74 10.68 -1.00
C SER A 17 14.61 9.50 -0.60
N THR A 18 14.52 9.04 0.65
CA THR A 18 15.20 7.82 1.11
C THR A 18 14.31 6.58 1.00
N GLU A 19 13.03 6.74 0.67
CA GLU A 19 11.98 5.71 0.74
C GLU A 19 11.76 5.02 -0.60
N TYR A 20 12.83 4.55 -1.23
CA TYR A 20 12.80 3.76 -2.47
C TYR A 20 13.13 2.29 -2.22
N ALA A 21 12.91 1.46 -3.24
CA ALA A 21 13.01 0.00 -3.17
C ALA A 21 12.00 -0.61 -2.18
N PHE A 22 12.31 -1.75 -1.56
CA PHE A 22 11.40 -2.39 -0.63
C PHE A 22 11.15 -1.51 0.60
N VAL A 23 9.87 -1.24 0.88
CA VAL A 23 9.46 -0.46 2.05
C VAL A 23 8.60 -1.25 3.02
N GLY A 24 7.98 -2.36 2.62
CA GLY A 24 7.16 -3.15 3.52
C GLY A 24 6.13 -4.04 2.86
N PHE A 25 5.06 -4.35 3.58
CA PHE A 25 4.00 -5.24 3.13
C PHE A 25 2.63 -4.57 3.16
N SER A 26 1.76 -4.94 2.22
CA SER A 26 0.32 -4.84 2.46
C SER A 26 -0.10 -5.86 3.52
N TYR A 27 -1.15 -5.56 4.27
CA TYR A 27 -1.68 -6.44 5.32
C TYR A 27 -3.21 -6.37 5.39
N GLU A 28 -3.86 -7.50 5.18
CA GLU A 28 -5.33 -7.63 5.20
C GLU A 28 -5.85 -7.63 6.64
N VAL A 29 -6.94 -6.91 6.92
CA VAL A 29 -7.46 -6.73 8.29
C VAL A 29 -8.95 -7.02 8.47
N THR A 30 -9.67 -7.51 7.46
CA THR A 30 -11.13 -7.75 7.53
C THR A 30 -11.50 -8.76 8.60
N ALA A 31 -10.66 -9.76 8.86
CA ALA A 31 -10.86 -10.71 9.94
C ALA A 31 -10.65 -10.12 11.36
N CYS A 32 -10.48 -8.80 11.49
CA CYS A 32 -10.17 -8.09 12.73
C CYS A 32 -8.93 -8.64 13.45
N THR A 33 -8.06 -9.33 12.73
CA THR A 33 -6.81 -9.85 13.25
C THR A 33 -5.86 -8.67 13.41
N ILE A 34 -5.46 -8.41 14.66
CA ILE A 34 -4.46 -7.38 14.94
C ILE A 34 -3.09 -7.97 14.60
N LEU A 35 -2.17 -7.13 14.17
CA LEU A 35 -0.73 -7.34 14.04
C LEU A 35 -0.02 -7.88 15.33
N THR A 36 -0.77 -8.29 16.36
CA THR A 36 -0.32 -8.69 17.69
C THR A 36 -0.70 -10.11 18.10
N SER A 37 -1.64 -10.79 17.43
CA SER A 37 -2.05 -12.14 17.84
C SER A 37 -1.02 -13.22 17.54
N SER A 38 0.00 -12.90 16.74
CA SER A 38 1.24 -13.66 16.69
C SER A 38 2.42 -12.69 16.60
N LYS A 39 3.33 -12.75 17.59
CA LYS A 39 4.61 -12.03 17.59
C LYS A 39 5.42 -12.10 16.27
N PRO A 40 5.23 -13.05 15.34
CA PRO A 40 5.93 -13.06 14.06
C PRO A 40 5.41 -12.12 12.96
N SER A 41 4.42 -11.22 13.10
CA SER A 41 3.98 -10.40 11.94
C SER A 41 4.62 -9.00 11.89
N SER A 42 4.28 -8.09 12.79
CA SER A 42 4.79 -6.70 12.71
C SER A 42 6.27 -6.54 13.07
N GLN A 43 6.76 -7.32 14.05
CA GLN A 43 8.18 -7.32 14.40
C GLN A 43 9.03 -7.99 13.33
N ASP A 44 8.51 -9.01 12.65
CA ASP A 44 9.21 -9.72 11.58
C ASP A 44 9.38 -8.83 10.34
N ILE A 45 8.37 -8.03 10.00
CA ILE A 45 8.49 -7.00 8.95
C ILE A 45 9.73 -6.13 9.19
N ARG A 46 9.94 -5.66 10.43
CA ARG A 46 11.10 -4.84 10.77
C ARG A 46 12.39 -5.64 10.88
N GLN A 47 12.38 -6.76 11.62
CA GLN A 47 13.58 -7.46 12.07
C GLN A 47 14.12 -8.45 11.04
N ARG A 48 13.25 -9.07 10.24
CA ARG A 48 13.63 -10.07 9.24
C ARG A 48 13.79 -9.46 7.85
N PHE A 49 12.85 -8.61 7.45
CA PHE A 49 12.83 -8.04 6.08
C PHE A 49 13.35 -6.61 6.00
N ASN A 50 13.73 -6.00 7.12
CA ASN A 50 14.13 -4.58 7.19
C ASN A 50 13.05 -3.62 6.65
N GLY A 51 11.79 -4.05 6.68
CA GLY A 51 10.64 -3.25 6.31
C GLY A 51 10.50 -2.02 7.21
N ARG A 52 9.91 -0.98 6.63
CA ARG A 52 9.68 0.32 7.27
C ARG A 52 8.20 0.52 7.55
N TYR A 53 7.34 -0.01 6.69
CA TYR A 53 5.92 0.28 6.66
C TYR A 53 5.05 -0.97 6.58
N VAL A 54 3.84 -0.85 7.11
CA VAL A 54 2.71 -1.74 6.82
C VAL A 54 1.66 -0.90 6.12
N ARG A 55 1.15 -1.36 4.97
CA ARG A 55 -0.01 -0.77 4.32
C ARG A 55 -1.25 -1.59 4.70
N LEU A 56 -2.25 -0.95 5.29
CA LEU A 56 -3.51 -1.62 5.60
C LEU A 56 -4.26 -1.92 4.30
N TYR A 57 -4.92 -3.07 4.27
CA TYR A 57 -5.81 -3.52 3.19
C TYR A 57 -7.08 -4.10 3.82
N GLY A 58 -8.26 -3.62 3.43
CA GLY A 58 -9.52 -3.93 4.13
C GLY A 58 -9.78 -3.08 5.37
N ALA A 59 -10.83 -3.42 6.13
CA ALA A 59 -11.19 -2.75 7.38
C ALA A 59 -11.88 -3.69 8.37
N CYS A 60 -11.74 -3.38 9.66
CA CYS A 60 -12.42 -4.05 10.76
C CYS A 60 -13.27 -3.03 11.53
N ASP A 61 -14.58 -3.28 11.61
CA ASP A 61 -15.54 -2.36 12.24
C ASP A 61 -15.66 -2.55 13.76
N ARG A 62 -14.66 -3.20 14.40
CA ARG A 62 -14.56 -3.35 15.85
C ARG A 62 -14.09 -2.04 16.49
N ALA A 63 -14.79 -1.60 17.54
CA ALA A 63 -14.35 -0.47 18.36
C ALA A 63 -12.91 -0.66 18.89
N GLY A 64 -12.09 0.39 18.82
CA GLY A 64 -10.68 0.36 19.23
C GLY A 64 -9.71 -0.31 18.25
N PHE A 65 -10.18 -0.79 17.09
CA PHE A 65 -9.32 -1.44 16.10
C PHE A 65 -8.12 -0.59 15.66
N TYR A 66 -8.35 0.68 15.29
CA TYR A 66 -7.27 1.55 14.85
C TYR A 66 -6.30 1.91 15.98
N ASP A 67 -6.77 2.01 17.23
CA ASP A 67 -5.89 2.17 18.40
C ASP A 67 -4.95 0.98 18.55
N ASP A 68 -5.48 -0.24 18.42
CA ASP A 68 -4.70 -1.46 18.50
C ASP A 68 -3.64 -1.53 17.39
N VAL A 69 -4.01 -1.13 16.15
CA VAL A 69 -3.07 -1.06 15.01
C VAL A 69 -1.96 -0.03 15.27
N ILE A 70 -2.29 1.17 15.72
CA ILE A 70 -1.32 2.24 16.02
C ILE A 70 -0.35 1.80 17.13
N ASN A 71 -0.89 1.20 18.19
CA ASN A 71 -0.08 0.70 19.30
C ASN A 71 0.83 -0.46 18.86
N ALA A 72 0.33 -1.37 18.02
CA ALA A 72 1.12 -2.47 17.48
C ALA A 72 2.28 -1.96 16.62
N ALA A 73 2.03 -1.04 15.70
CA ALA A 73 3.05 -0.45 14.84
C ALA A 73 4.12 0.31 15.63
N TRP A 74 3.71 1.09 16.64
CA TRP A 74 4.63 1.77 17.56
C TRP A 74 5.57 0.77 18.26
N ASN A 75 5.02 -0.32 18.77
CA ASN A 75 5.77 -1.34 19.49
C ASN A 75 6.71 -2.12 18.55
N ALA A 76 6.30 -2.35 17.30
CA ALA A 76 7.11 -3.02 16.29
C ALA A 76 8.18 -2.12 15.66
N GLY A 77 8.05 -0.80 15.78
CA GLY A 77 8.97 0.16 15.17
C GLY A 77 8.78 0.27 13.65
N VAL A 78 7.55 0.15 13.18
CA VAL A 78 7.15 0.36 11.78
C VAL A 78 6.14 1.49 11.68
N GLY A 79 6.09 2.16 10.52
CA GLY A 79 5.00 3.07 10.18
C GLY A 79 3.84 2.36 9.49
N ILE A 80 2.76 3.10 9.26
CA ILE A 80 1.50 2.63 8.69
C ILE A 80 1.11 3.53 7.51
N HIS A 81 0.77 2.92 6.37
CA HIS A 81 -0.08 3.52 5.35
C HIS A 81 -1.51 3.09 5.70
N ALA A 82 -2.27 3.99 6.33
CA ALA A 82 -3.60 3.70 6.84
C ALA A 82 -4.62 3.77 5.70
N LEU A 83 -5.77 3.12 5.86
CA LEU A 83 -6.77 2.99 4.80
C LEU A 83 -8.16 3.35 5.32
N VAL A 84 -8.83 4.26 4.61
CA VAL A 84 -10.28 4.38 4.65
C VAL A 84 -10.85 3.41 3.63
N TRP A 85 -11.28 2.23 4.09
CA TRP A 85 -11.75 1.18 3.18
C TRP A 85 -13.16 1.42 2.70
N PHE A 86 -13.32 1.45 1.37
CA PHE A 86 -14.62 1.68 0.72
C PHE A 86 -15.50 0.42 0.70
N GLY A 87 -14.88 -0.76 0.64
CA GLY A 87 -15.59 -2.03 0.50
C GLY A 87 -15.90 -2.36 -0.96
N PHE A 88 -16.31 -3.60 -1.21
CA PHE A 88 -16.65 -4.10 -2.54
C PHE A 88 -18.13 -3.96 -2.90
N ASP A 89 -19.00 -3.79 -1.89
CA ASP A 89 -20.46 -3.84 -2.06
C ASP A 89 -21.09 -2.46 -2.35
N GLY A 90 -20.26 -1.41 -2.44
CA GLY A 90 -20.70 -0.03 -2.50
C GLY A 90 -21.36 0.46 -1.20
N GLY A 91 -21.83 1.71 -1.20
CA GLY A 91 -22.53 2.33 -0.07
C GLY A 91 -21.67 3.29 0.76
N ASN A 92 -22.18 3.64 1.95
CA ASN A 92 -21.65 4.75 2.76
C ASN A 92 -20.91 4.30 4.04
N ILE A 93 -20.64 3.01 4.21
CA ILE A 93 -19.93 2.49 5.40
C ILE A 93 -18.51 3.05 5.52
N TRP A 94 -17.91 3.46 4.41
CA TRP A 94 -16.61 4.13 4.41
C TRP A 94 -16.61 5.43 5.22
N GLN A 95 -17.77 6.11 5.34
CA GLN A 95 -17.88 7.34 6.13
C GLN A 95 -17.67 7.06 7.62
N THR A 96 -18.28 5.99 8.15
CA THR A 96 -18.08 5.62 9.55
C THR A 96 -16.67 5.10 9.81
N ARG A 97 -16.08 4.38 8.84
CA ARG A 97 -14.67 3.94 8.90
C ARG A 97 -13.70 5.10 8.87
N ARG A 98 -13.93 6.10 8.01
CA ARG A 98 -13.20 7.37 7.97
C ARG A 98 -13.25 8.06 9.33
N ASP A 99 -14.45 8.24 9.86
CA ASP A 99 -14.65 8.97 11.11
C ASP A 99 -13.99 8.25 12.29
N ALA A 100 -14.08 6.92 12.35
CA ALA A 100 -13.39 6.12 13.35
C ALA A 100 -11.86 6.21 13.25
N LEU A 101 -11.31 6.13 12.03
CA LEU A 101 -9.87 6.30 11.81
C LEU A 101 -9.43 7.71 12.23
N PHE A 102 -10.12 8.76 11.79
CA PHE A 102 -9.74 10.14 12.07
C PHE A 102 -9.86 10.48 13.55
N ALA A 103 -10.90 9.99 14.23
CA ALA A 103 -11.03 10.11 15.68
C ALA A 103 -9.84 9.45 16.40
N THR A 104 -9.40 8.27 15.94
CA THR A 104 -8.22 7.60 16.48
C THR A 104 -6.95 8.39 16.21
N LEU A 105 -6.76 8.90 15.00
CA LEU A 105 -5.58 9.68 14.63
C LEU A 105 -5.44 10.98 15.46
N GLN A 106 -6.56 11.59 15.82
CA GLN A 106 -6.58 12.80 16.66
C GLN A 106 -6.43 12.51 18.15
N SER A 107 -6.94 11.38 18.64
CA SER A 107 -6.99 11.08 20.08
C SER A 107 -5.82 10.23 20.59
N ASN A 108 -5.25 9.36 19.75
CA ASN A 108 -4.15 8.50 20.14
C ASN A 108 -2.80 9.26 20.03
N PRO A 109 -2.06 9.46 21.14
CA PRO A 109 -0.85 10.28 21.15
C PRO A 109 0.30 9.69 20.31
N LYS A 110 0.22 8.41 19.91
CA LYS A 110 1.22 7.75 19.05
C LYS A 110 0.89 7.89 17.56
N ALA A 111 -0.35 8.23 17.20
CA ALA A 111 -0.84 8.18 15.83
C ALA A 111 0.03 8.94 14.82
N LYS A 112 0.30 10.22 15.10
CA LYS A 112 1.11 11.11 14.23
C LYS A 112 2.55 10.63 13.99
N PHE A 113 3.03 9.71 14.83
CA PHE A 113 4.37 9.15 14.76
C PHE A 113 4.46 7.81 14.07
N VAL A 114 3.33 7.16 13.80
CA VAL A 114 3.30 5.88 13.10
C VAL A 114 2.54 5.95 11.81
N THR A 115 1.54 6.81 11.67
CA THR A 115 0.80 6.96 10.42
C THR A 115 1.57 7.85 9.45
N ARG A 116 2.14 7.24 8.40
CA ARG A 116 2.93 7.91 7.37
C ARG A 116 2.07 8.57 6.31
N VAL A 117 0.91 7.98 5.99
CA VAL A 117 -0.06 8.48 5.02
C VAL A 117 -1.43 7.84 5.29
N VAL A 118 -2.50 8.50 4.88
CA VAL A 118 -3.86 7.95 4.80
C VAL A 118 -4.27 7.78 3.33
N GLN A 119 -4.63 6.56 2.96
CA GLN A 119 -5.24 6.20 1.69
C GLN A 119 -6.77 6.35 1.82
N PHE A 120 -7.35 7.28 1.06
CA PHE A 120 -8.79 7.51 1.01
C PHE A 120 -9.45 6.59 -0.03
N GLY A 121 -9.41 5.29 0.27
CA GLY A 121 -9.87 4.26 -0.63
C GLY A 121 -8.73 3.51 -1.33
N SER A 122 -9.09 2.32 -1.79
CA SER A 122 -8.30 1.46 -2.66
C SER A 122 -9.16 1.23 -3.90
N GLU A 123 -8.62 1.56 -5.07
CA GLU A 123 -9.28 1.51 -6.37
C GLU A 123 -10.57 2.35 -6.50
N PRO A 124 -10.73 3.51 -5.82
CA PRO A 124 -12.02 4.22 -5.82
C PRO A 124 -12.45 4.73 -7.20
N LEU A 125 -11.51 5.02 -8.11
CA LEU A 125 -11.81 5.42 -9.48
C LEU A 125 -12.13 4.22 -10.34
N TYR A 126 -11.33 3.15 -10.26
CA TYR A 126 -11.57 1.93 -11.03
C TYR A 126 -12.94 1.32 -10.68
N ASP A 127 -13.23 1.17 -9.39
CA ASP A 127 -14.49 0.64 -8.86
C ASP A 127 -15.68 1.61 -9.01
N ASN A 128 -15.41 2.85 -9.45
CA ASN A 128 -16.42 3.89 -9.65
C ASN A 128 -17.22 4.22 -8.37
N VAL A 129 -16.57 4.21 -7.21
CA VAL A 129 -17.27 4.38 -5.92
C VAL A 129 -17.79 5.80 -5.74
N LEU A 130 -17.02 6.80 -6.19
CA LEU A 130 -17.40 8.21 -6.21
C LEU A 130 -17.02 8.81 -7.56
N SER A 131 -17.69 9.90 -7.94
CA SER A 131 -17.24 10.71 -9.07
C SER A 131 -15.85 11.32 -8.77
N PRO A 132 -15.02 11.64 -9.78
CA PRO A 132 -13.75 12.33 -9.54
C PRO A 132 -13.88 13.64 -8.75
N GLU A 133 -14.96 14.40 -8.99
CA GLU A 133 -15.26 15.64 -8.28
C GLU A 133 -15.54 15.36 -6.79
N ASP A 134 -16.44 14.42 -6.48
CA ASP A 134 -16.79 14.08 -5.10
C ASP A 134 -15.60 13.48 -4.34
N LEU A 135 -14.82 12.62 -5.01
CA LEU A 135 -13.60 12.04 -4.44
C LEU A 135 -12.57 13.13 -4.13
N THR A 136 -12.40 14.10 -5.03
CA THR A 136 -11.53 15.28 -4.81
C THR A 136 -11.98 16.07 -3.58
N VAL A 137 -13.28 16.31 -3.42
CA VAL A 137 -13.84 16.99 -2.23
C VAL A 137 -13.51 16.21 -0.95
N GLN A 138 -13.65 14.88 -0.96
CA GLN A 138 -13.30 14.06 0.20
C GLN A 138 -11.81 14.11 0.55
N ILE A 139 -10.92 14.06 -0.46
CA ILE A 139 -9.47 14.16 -0.27
C ILE A 139 -9.11 15.51 0.35
N VAL A 140 -9.63 16.61 -0.19
CA VAL A 140 -9.36 17.96 0.34
C VAL A 140 -9.86 18.10 1.79
N ALA A 141 -11.04 17.59 2.10
CA ALA A 141 -11.58 17.61 3.46
C ALA A 141 -10.74 16.77 4.44
N ALA A 142 -10.27 15.59 4.01
CA ALA A 142 -9.37 14.75 4.79
C ALA A 142 -8.04 15.46 5.08
N LYS A 143 -7.43 16.10 4.08
CA LYS A 143 -6.20 16.88 4.25
C LYS A 143 -6.37 18.02 5.26
N ALA A 144 -7.47 18.76 5.18
CA ALA A 144 -7.77 19.82 6.13
C ALA A 144 -7.87 19.25 7.57
N THR A 145 -8.59 18.13 7.72
CA THR A 145 -8.80 17.45 9.01
C THR A 145 -7.50 16.93 9.62
N LEU A 146 -6.56 16.43 8.81
CA LEU A 146 -5.32 15.80 9.26
C LEU A 146 -4.11 16.75 9.26
N SER A 147 -4.29 17.99 8.81
CA SER A 147 -3.22 18.98 8.66
C SER A 147 -2.43 19.25 9.95
N ASN A 148 -3.12 19.31 11.10
CA ASN A 148 -2.51 19.51 12.41
C ASN A 148 -1.62 18.33 12.87
N LEU A 149 -1.82 17.15 12.28
CA LEU A 149 -1.01 15.96 12.53
C LEU A 149 0.15 15.83 11.53
N GLY A 150 0.15 16.62 10.46
CA GLY A 150 1.13 16.53 9.37
C GLY A 150 1.05 15.22 8.59
N ILE A 151 -0.12 14.57 8.56
CA ILE A 151 -0.32 13.28 7.88
C ILE A 151 -0.80 13.54 6.43
N PRO A 152 -0.03 13.14 5.40
CA PRO A 152 -0.44 13.22 4.01
C PRO A 152 -1.66 12.35 3.69
N VAL A 153 -2.40 12.74 2.65
CA VAL A 153 -3.55 11.98 2.13
C VAL A 153 -3.35 11.63 0.66
N THR A 154 -3.70 10.41 0.30
CA THR A 154 -3.68 9.90 -1.07
C THR A 154 -4.91 9.03 -1.36
N ILE A 155 -4.99 8.44 -2.55
CA ILE A 155 -5.78 7.25 -2.85
C ILE A 155 -4.83 6.16 -3.35
N SER A 156 -5.20 4.89 -3.16
CA SER A 156 -4.44 3.77 -3.72
C SER A 156 -5.12 3.31 -5.00
N GLU A 157 -4.49 3.39 -6.18
CA GLU A 157 -5.22 3.29 -7.45
C GLU A 157 -4.37 2.75 -8.61
N LEU A 158 -5.01 2.13 -9.61
CA LEU A 158 -4.37 1.74 -10.88
C LEU A 158 -4.20 2.96 -11.79
N ALA A 159 -3.17 2.96 -12.64
CA ALA A 159 -3.11 3.94 -13.74
C ALA A 159 -4.39 3.90 -14.60
N TYR A 160 -4.92 2.69 -14.82
CA TYR A 160 -6.16 2.48 -15.56
C TYR A 160 -7.36 3.18 -14.93
N GLY A 161 -7.51 3.17 -13.60
CA GLY A 161 -8.61 3.83 -12.89
C GLY A 161 -8.71 5.32 -13.21
N TYR A 162 -7.57 6.02 -13.23
CA TYR A 162 -7.50 7.39 -13.71
C TYR A 162 -7.82 7.51 -15.20
N GLN A 163 -7.22 6.67 -16.05
CA GLN A 163 -7.39 6.73 -17.51
C GLN A 163 -8.85 6.59 -17.93
N VAL A 164 -9.60 5.64 -17.34
CA VAL A 164 -11.03 5.43 -17.64
C VAL A 164 -11.95 6.52 -17.10
N ARG A 165 -11.41 7.45 -16.31
CA ARG A 165 -12.11 8.64 -15.79
C ARG A 165 -11.57 9.93 -16.44
N GLY A 166 -11.09 9.83 -17.68
CA GLY A 166 -10.58 10.99 -18.42
C GLY A 166 -9.28 11.57 -17.83
N GLY A 167 -8.50 10.74 -17.15
CA GLY A 167 -7.27 11.11 -16.45
C GLY A 167 -7.46 11.57 -15.01
N ALA A 168 -8.69 11.94 -14.59
CA ALA A 168 -9.04 12.41 -13.24
C ALA A 168 -7.94 13.31 -12.62
N THR A 169 -7.55 14.35 -13.37
CA THR A 169 -6.42 15.23 -13.04
C THR A 169 -6.66 16.06 -11.78
N ASP A 170 -7.93 16.32 -11.46
CA ASP A 170 -8.40 16.92 -10.21
C ASP A 170 -8.04 16.05 -9.00
N VAL A 171 -8.38 14.75 -9.07
CA VAL A 171 -8.03 13.76 -8.02
C VAL A 171 -6.52 13.63 -7.91
N LEU A 172 -5.82 13.43 -9.05
CA LEU A 172 -4.36 13.31 -9.06
C LEU A 172 -3.68 14.59 -8.58
N GLY A 173 -4.28 15.75 -8.81
CA GLY A 173 -3.83 17.05 -8.30
C GLY A 173 -3.99 17.17 -6.78
N ALA A 174 -5.09 16.67 -6.23
CA ALA A 174 -5.47 16.83 -4.82
C ALA A 174 -4.64 15.98 -3.84
N VAL A 175 -4.22 14.77 -4.24
CA VAL A 175 -3.42 13.86 -3.40
C VAL A 175 -2.01 14.42 -3.12
N ASP A 176 -1.43 14.10 -1.96
CA ASP A 176 -0.09 14.54 -1.58
C ASP A 176 1.03 13.69 -2.18
N LEU A 177 0.74 12.41 -2.39
CA LEU A 177 1.64 11.42 -2.99
C LEU A 177 0.82 10.42 -3.81
N ILE A 178 1.48 9.51 -4.52
CA ILE A 178 0.86 8.49 -5.36
C ILE A 178 1.08 7.11 -4.74
N ASP A 179 -0.01 6.44 -4.37
CA ASP A 179 -0.01 5.02 -4.05
C ASP A 179 -0.58 4.27 -5.26
N ALA A 180 0.30 3.61 -6.01
CA ALA A 180 -0.01 2.96 -7.27
C ALA A 180 -0.24 1.45 -7.10
N HIS A 181 -1.31 0.95 -7.70
CA HIS A 181 -1.54 -0.47 -7.89
C HIS A 181 -0.81 -0.95 -9.14
N MET A 182 0.07 -1.92 -8.95
CA MET A 182 1.00 -2.43 -9.94
C MET A 182 0.86 -3.94 -10.05
N LEU A 183 -0.09 -4.35 -10.90
CA LEU A 183 -0.59 -5.73 -10.99
C LEU A 183 -0.41 -6.29 -12.40
N PRO A 184 0.84 -6.51 -12.86
CA PRO A 184 1.10 -6.88 -14.25
C PRO A 184 0.53 -8.24 -14.65
N PHE A 185 0.22 -9.12 -13.68
CA PHE A 185 -0.43 -10.41 -13.92
C PHE A 185 -1.78 -10.29 -14.64
N PHE A 186 -2.52 -9.21 -14.39
CA PHE A 186 -3.82 -8.94 -15.02
C PHE A 186 -3.69 -8.27 -16.40
N SER A 187 -2.48 -8.01 -16.90
CA SER A 187 -2.32 -7.49 -18.26
C SER A 187 -2.64 -8.54 -19.31
N GLN A 188 -3.24 -8.13 -20.42
CA GLN A 188 -3.38 -8.97 -21.62
C GLN A 188 -2.02 -9.37 -22.23
N GLN A 189 -0.95 -8.69 -21.84
CA GLN A 189 0.42 -8.97 -22.28
C GLN A 189 1.21 -9.84 -21.28
N ALA A 190 0.58 -10.24 -20.17
CA ALA A 190 1.24 -11.02 -19.13
C ALA A 190 1.72 -12.39 -19.67
N SER A 191 2.91 -12.81 -19.24
CA SER A 191 3.47 -14.13 -19.51
C SER A 191 4.16 -14.70 -18.26
N THR A 192 5.46 -14.50 -18.12
CA THR A 192 6.18 -14.80 -16.87
C THR A 192 6.45 -13.53 -16.10
N ALA A 193 6.63 -13.66 -14.78
CA ALA A 193 6.94 -12.55 -13.91
C ALA A 193 8.23 -11.83 -14.33
N SER A 194 9.27 -12.58 -14.72
CA SER A 194 10.55 -12.02 -15.17
C SER A 194 10.43 -11.16 -16.45
N ALA A 195 9.40 -11.40 -17.28
CA ALA A 195 9.13 -10.65 -18.50
C ALA A 195 8.15 -9.47 -18.28
N SER A 196 7.71 -9.22 -17.05
CA SER A 196 6.64 -8.26 -16.76
C SER A 196 7.10 -6.81 -16.67
N TRP A 197 8.41 -6.52 -16.71
CA TRP A 197 8.92 -5.16 -16.55
C TRP A 197 8.32 -4.14 -17.53
N PRO A 198 8.15 -4.42 -18.84
CA PRO A 198 7.53 -3.48 -19.74
C PRO A 198 6.10 -3.08 -19.32
N ILE A 199 5.36 -4.00 -18.69
CA ILE A 199 4.00 -3.75 -18.19
C ILE A 199 4.06 -2.82 -16.98
N VAL A 200 4.92 -3.14 -15.99
CA VAL A 200 5.14 -2.28 -14.81
C VAL A 200 5.62 -0.89 -15.22
N LEU A 201 6.57 -0.81 -16.15
CA LEU A 201 7.14 0.44 -16.64
C LEU A 201 6.11 1.28 -17.40
N ASN A 202 5.19 0.67 -18.14
CA ASN A 202 4.12 1.39 -18.82
C ASN A 202 3.23 2.16 -17.83
N ASP A 203 2.73 1.46 -16.80
CA ASP A 203 1.82 2.06 -15.82
C ASP A 203 2.56 3.07 -14.93
N MET A 204 3.80 2.77 -14.55
CA MET A 204 4.66 3.71 -13.82
C MET A 204 4.98 4.97 -14.65
N ASN A 205 5.26 4.85 -15.95
CA ASN A 205 5.49 6.00 -16.82
C ASN A 205 4.25 6.90 -16.92
N TRP A 206 3.04 6.31 -16.86
CA TRP A 206 1.82 7.10 -16.78
C TRP A 206 1.78 7.96 -15.50
N PHE A 207 2.09 7.37 -14.34
CA PHE A 207 2.18 8.13 -13.10
C PHE A 207 3.31 9.16 -13.11
N ILE A 208 4.46 8.86 -13.69
CA ILE A 208 5.58 9.80 -13.81
C ILE A 208 5.18 11.01 -14.66
N ALA A 209 4.52 10.78 -15.79
CA ALA A 209 4.13 11.84 -16.71
C ALA A 209 3.01 12.75 -16.15
N ASN A 210 2.08 12.18 -15.38
CA ASN A 210 0.89 12.90 -14.91
C ASN A 210 0.97 13.32 -13.43
N GLY A 211 1.86 12.70 -12.66
CA GLY A 211 1.93 12.80 -11.20
C GLY A 211 2.62 14.04 -10.65
N GLN A 212 3.05 14.98 -11.50
CA GLN A 212 3.64 16.26 -11.11
C GLN A 212 4.86 16.12 -10.18
N GLY A 213 5.65 15.06 -10.35
CA GLY A 213 6.85 14.80 -9.55
C GLY A 213 6.58 14.39 -8.09
N LYS A 214 5.35 13.99 -7.76
CA LYS A 214 5.00 13.47 -6.43
C LYS A 214 5.71 12.15 -6.12
N LYS A 215 5.92 11.87 -4.84
CA LYS A 215 6.45 10.57 -4.36
C LYS A 215 5.51 9.44 -4.81
N ILE A 216 6.10 8.33 -5.27
CA ILE A 216 5.36 7.13 -5.71
C ILE A 216 5.69 5.95 -4.79
N TYR A 217 4.66 5.25 -4.34
CA TYR A 217 4.74 3.90 -3.78
C TYR A 217 3.95 2.92 -4.64
N LEU A 218 4.50 1.74 -4.89
CA LEU A 218 3.71 0.61 -5.41
C LEU A 218 3.01 -0.05 -4.21
N SER A 219 1.77 0.34 -3.94
CA SER A 219 1.03 0.03 -2.70
C SER A 219 0.33 -1.34 -2.74
N GLN A 220 -0.24 -1.71 -3.89
CA GLN A 220 -0.67 -3.08 -4.19
C GLN A 220 0.18 -3.60 -5.35
N ASN A 221 1.09 -4.52 -5.07
CA ASN A 221 2.13 -4.90 -6.03
C ASN A 221 2.61 -6.34 -5.79
N GLY A 222 2.38 -7.21 -6.77
CA GLY A 222 2.68 -8.64 -6.65
C GLY A 222 2.38 -9.43 -7.91
N TRP A 223 2.74 -10.71 -7.86
CA TRP A 223 2.44 -11.71 -8.87
C TRP A 223 1.99 -12.99 -8.16
N PRO A 224 0.79 -13.54 -8.44
CA PRO A 224 0.26 -14.64 -7.64
C PRO A 224 0.93 -15.98 -7.97
N SER A 225 1.09 -16.85 -6.98
CA SER A 225 1.54 -18.24 -7.14
C SER A 225 0.43 -19.25 -7.38
N VAL A 226 -0.84 -18.83 -7.26
CA VAL A 226 -2.00 -19.65 -7.63
C VAL A 226 -3.09 -18.77 -8.23
N THR A 227 -3.92 -19.35 -9.09
CA THR A 227 -5.14 -18.69 -9.60
C THR A 227 -6.38 -19.28 -8.95
N TYR A 228 -7.38 -18.44 -8.71
CA TYR A 228 -8.73 -18.83 -8.29
C TYR A 228 -9.75 -17.85 -8.87
N GLN A 229 -11.05 -18.11 -8.69
CA GLN A 229 -12.09 -17.21 -9.20
C GLN A 229 -11.88 -15.78 -8.67
N GLY A 230 -11.78 -14.80 -9.57
CA GLY A 230 -11.47 -13.40 -9.23
C GLY A 230 -9.98 -13.05 -9.31
N VAL A 231 -9.08 -14.03 -9.23
CA VAL A 231 -7.63 -13.87 -9.46
C VAL A 231 -7.23 -14.76 -10.64
N GLN A 232 -7.75 -14.39 -11.80
CA GLN A 232 -7.47 -15.04 -13.09
C GLN A 232 -6.76 -14.04 -14.00
N PRO A 233 -5.74 -14.46 -14.76
CA PRO A 233 -5.07 -13.57 -15.67
C PRO A 233 -5.96 -13.25 -16.87
N ASN A 234 -5.77 -12.06 -17.44
CA ASN A 234 -6.39 -11.70 -18.72
C ASN A 234 -5.61 -12.25 -19.94
N SER A 235 -4.46 -12.89 -19.70
CA SER A 235 -3.63 -13.54 -20.72
C SER A 235 -3.55 -15.04 -20.48
N PRO A 236 -3.73 -15.89 -21.50
CA PRO A 236 -3.55 -17.35 -21.37
C PRO A 236 -2.09 -17.75 -21.16
N ASN A 237 -1.14 -16.83 -21.38
CA ASN A 237 0.30 -17.10 -21.22
C ASN A 237 0.79 -16.79 -19.80
N ALA A 238 -0.04 -16.15 -18.97
CA ALA A 238 0.34 -15.77 -17.62
C ALA A 238 0.50 -17.00 -16.73
N VAL A 239 1.66 -17.14 -16.09
CA VAL A 239 1.98 -18.31 -15.25
C VAL A 239 1.90 -17.93 -13.78
N ALA A 240 0.95 -18.50 -13.04
CA ALA A 240 0.87 -18.38 -11.59
C ALA A 240 1.49 -19.62 -10.93
N ASP A 241 2.68 -19.46 -10.37
CA ASP A 241 3.36 -20.45 -9.53
C ASP A 241 4.33 -19.75 -8.56
N VAL A 242 4.83 -20.51 -7.58
CA VAL A 242 5.77 -19.99 -6.55
C VAL A 242 7.03 -19.41 -7.17
N GLN A 243 7.48 -19.95 -8.30
CA GLN A 243 8.69 -19.49 -8.98
C GLN A 243 8.47 -18.09 -9.58
N ASN A 244 7.35 -17.86 -10.26
CA ASN A 244 7.01 -16.57 -10.85
C ASN A 244 6.75 -15.50 -9.78
N GLU A 245 6.09 -15.84 -8.67
CA GLU A 245 5.98 -14.90 -7.54
C GLU A 245 7.36 -14.47 -7.01
N SER A 246 8.28 -15.42 -6.81
CA SER A 246 9.66 -15.12 -6.42
C SER A 246 10.38 -14.25 -7.44
N ASP A 247 10.24 -14.58 -8.73
CA ASP A 247 10.91 -13.88 -9.82
C ASP A 247 10.37 -12.47 -10.03
N TYR A 248 9.11 -12.19 -9.69
CA TYR A 248 8.56 -10.85 -9.72
C TYR A 248 9.29 -9.92 -8.74
N TYR A 249 9.48 -10.36 -7.50
CA TYR A 249 10.19 -9.53 -6.51
C TYR A 249 11.69 -9.40 -6.82
N LYS A 250 12.33 -10.44 -7.37
CA LYS A 250 13.71 -10.32 -7.90
C LYS A 250 13.78 -9.34 -9.06
N LEU A 251 12.77 -9.31 -9.92
CA LEU A 251 12.68 -8.32 -10.98
C LEU A 251 12.62 -6.91 -10.38
N LEU A 252 11.75 -6.65 -9.39
CA LEU A 252 11.69 -5.34 -8.72
C LEU A 252 13.03 -4.95 -8.07
N ASP A 253 13.70 -5.87 -7.39
CA ASP A 253 15.05 -5.66 -6.84
C ASP A 253 16.05 -5.28 -7.94
N SER A 254 16.02 -5.97 -9.09
CA SER A 254 16.89 -5.66 -10.23
C SER A 254 16.69 -4.25 -10.80
N GLN A 255 15.52 -3.64 -10.55
CA GLN A 255 15.16 -2.30 -11.02
C GLN A 255 15.37 -1.21 -9.97
N CYS A 256 15.96 -1.52 -8.82
CA CYS A 256 16.17 -0.52 -7.77
C CYS A 256 17.04 0.68 -8.21
N GLY A 257 18.02 0.46 -9.09
CA GLY A 257 18.77 1.55 -9.73
C GLY A 257 17.86 2.50 -10.52
N TYR A 258 16.90 1.95 -11.28
CA TYR A 258 15.88 2.74 -11.97
C TYR A 258 14.95 3.44 -10.96
N PHE A 259 14.43 2.73 -9.96
CA PHE A 259 13.53 3.31 -8.95
C PHE A 259 14.12 4.50 -8.24
N LYS A 260 15.43 4.52 -7.99
CA LYS A 260 16.14 5.66 -7.38
C LYS A 260 16.15 6.91 -8.26
N THR A 261 16.05 6.76 -9.59
CA THR A 261 16.09 7.89 -10.54
C THR A 261 14.74 8.55 -10.79
N VAL A 262 13.65 7.91 -10.36
CA VAL A 262 12.29 8.42 -10.59
C VAL A 262 12.08 9.72 -9.78
N PRO A 263 11.45 10.77 -10.36
CA PRO A 263 11.12 12.01 -9.66
C PRO A 263 10.31 11.78 -8.38
N GLY A 264 10.33 12.78 -7.47
CA GLY A 264 9.64 12.66 -6.18
C GLY A 264 10.40 11.83 -5.14
N GLY A 265 11.70 11.63 -5.34
CA GLY A 265 12.55 10.91 -4.39
C GLY A 265 12.57 9.39 -4.60
N GLY A 266 12.32 8.94 -5.82
CA GLY A 266 12.32 7.53 -6.22
C GLY A 266 11.04 6.77 -5.87
N VAL A 267 10.98 5.50 -6.28
CA VAL A 267 9.82 4.61 -6.07
C VAL A 267 10.08 3.64 -4.93
N GLY A 268 9.21 3.65 -3.92
CA GLY A 268 9.14 2.60 -2.91
C GLY A 268 8.11 1.53 -3.31
N TRP A 269 8.24 0.30 -2.85
CA TRP A 269 7.25 -0.74 -3.15
C TRP A 269 6.93 -1.61 -1.94
N PHE A 270 5.65 -1.96 -1.85
CA PHE A 270 5.12 -2.93 -0.91
C PHE A 270 5.03 -4.30 -1.59
N ALA A 271 5.36 -5.36 -0.85
CA ALA A 271 4.95 -6.71 -1.23
C ALA A 271 3.47 -6.88 -0.86
N HIS A 272 2.63 -7.09 -1.87
CA HIS A 272 1.26 -7.50 -1.69
C HIS A 272 1.20 -9.03 -1.86
N ILE A 273 1.01 -9.82 -0.79
CA ILE A 273 0.68 -9.46 0.61
C ILE A 273 1.56 -10.23 1.62
N TYR A 274 1.37 -10.01 2.92
CA TYR A 274 2.20 -10.66 3.95
C TYR A 274 2.08 -12.19 3.95
N SER A 275 0.87 -12.75 3.85
CA SER A 275 0.61 -14.19 3.97
C SER A 275 -0.58 -14.66 3.13
N ASP A 276 -0.54 -15.89 2.62
CA ASP A 276 -1.63 -16.49 1.83
C ASP A 276 -2.91 -16.63 2.65
N ALA A 277 -2.79 -16.70 3.98
CA ALA A 277 -3.93 -16.68 4.89
C ALA A 277 -4.72 -15.36 4.83
N GLN A 278 -4.14 -14.32 4.22
CA GLN A 278 -4.78 -13.02 3.98
C GLN A 278 -5.31 -12.92 2.55
N GLU A 279 -4.50 -13.32 1.57
CA GLU A 279 -4.92 -13.39 0.17
C GLU A 279 -4.18 -14.55 -0.52
N PRO A 280 -4.89 -15.64 -0.86
CA PRO A 280 -4.27 -16.83 -1.40
C PRO A 280 -3.42 -16.56 -2.63
N GLY A 281 -2.19 -17.06 -2.65
CA GLY A 281 -1.28 -16.94 -3.78
C GLY A 281 -0.45 -15.67 -3.83
N TYR A 282 -0.82 -14.61 -3.09
CA TYR A 282 -0.04 -13.36 -3.05
C TYR A 282 0.88 -13.26 -1.82
N GLY A 283 0.69 -14.10 -0.82
CA GLY A 283 1.38 -13.98 0.45
C GLY A 283 2.81 -14.48 0.43
N ILE A 284 3.80 -13.70 0.85
CA ILE A 284 5.19 -14.22 0.96
C ILE A 284 5.29 -15.46 1.88
N TYR A 285 4.46 -15.49 2.91
CA TYR A 285 4.21 -16.69 3.71
C TYR A 285 3.05 -17.51 3.14
N ASN A 286 3.18 -18.83 3.13
CA ASN A 286 2.07 -19.73 2.83
C ASN A 286 1.08 -19.84 4.00
N ASP A 287 -0.03 -20.55 3.79
CA ASP A 287 -1.07 -20.80 4.81
C ASP A 287 -0.55 -21.50 6.08
N ALA A 288 0.56 -22.23 5.97
CA ALA A 288 1.22 -22.88 7.11
C ALA A 288 2.16 -21.94 7.88
N GLY A 289 2.27 -20.66 7.49
CA GLY A 289 3.14 -19.67 8.13
C GLY A 289 4.63 -19.84 7.80
N SER A 290 4.98 -20.55 6.73
CA SER A 290 6.36 -20.70 6.23
C SER A 290 6.57 -19.87 4.97
N LEU A 291 7.77 -19.34 4.76
CA LEU A 291 8.09 -18.63 3.51
C LEU A 291 7.91 -19.57 2.31
N LYS A 292 7.24 -19.10 1.26
CA LYS A 292 7.14 -19.85 -0.02
C LYS A 292 8.47 -19.96 -0.74
N PHE A 293 9.31 -18.94 -0.60
CA PHE A 293 10.65 -18.86 -1.18
C PHE A 293 11.55 -17.98 -0.30
N PRO A 294 12.89 -18.06 -0.42
CA PRO A 294 13.78 -17.12 0.24
C PRO A 294 13.45 -15.68 -0.17
N PHE A 295 13.05 -14.86 0.80
CA PHE A 295 12.68 -13.46 0.58
C PHE A 295 13.58 -12.54 1.41
N SER A 296 14.46 -11.81 0.73
CA SER A 296 15.41 -10.86 1.31
C SER A 296 15.53 -9.64 0.39
N PRO A 297 14.46 -8.84 0.27
CA PRO A 297 14.40 -7.76 -0.70
C PRO A 297 15.37 -6.64 -0.37
N ILE A 298 15.84 -5.92 -1.38
CA ILE A 298 16.77 -4.81 -1.13
C ILE A 298 16.02 -3.57 -0.69
N THR A 299 16.53 -2.93 0.36
CA THR A 299 15.95 -1.72 0.95
C THR A 299 16.68 -0.45 0.55
N SER A 300 17.80 -0.56 -0.18
CA SER A 300 18.56 0.57 -0.71
C SER A 300 19.46 0.18 -1.89
N CYS A 301 19.81 1.21 -2.65
CA CYS A 301 20.72 1.33 -3.79
C CYS A 301 21.35 2.74 -3.69
#